data_AF-A0A382HMQ3-F1
#
_entry.id   AF-A0A382HMQ3-F1
#
_cell.length_a   1.000
_cell.length_b   1.000
_cell.length_c   1.000
_cell.angle_alpha   90.00
_cell.angle_beta   90.00
_cell.angle_gamma   90.00
#
_symmetry.space_group_name_H-M   'P 1'
#
loop_
_entity.id
_entity.type
_entity.pdbx_description
1 polymer ?
#
loop_
_entity_poly.entity_id
_entity_poly.type
_entity_poly.pdbx_seq_one_letter_code
_entity_poly.pdbx_strand_id
1 'polypeptide(L)'
;CSLTERRAESAEREVARQLTAEFMQKKIGLRFAGVISGVTEFGVFVQLNDFPIDGLIHVSKLGPDYFLFDSTRSQLTGQTSGRVWRLGDAVRIVVARVDLEKGRIDFSLAQHNGKSVQSEGPRDKLNRPRRTRRNRRQAVG
;
A
#
# COMPACT_ATOMS: atom_id res chain seq x y z
N CYS A 1 25.91 6.56 29.45
CA CYS A 1 25.91 6.49 27.97
C CYS A 1 25.65 7.90 27.41
N SER A 2 26.71 8.60 27.00
CA SER A 2 26.77 10.06 26.97
C SER A 2 27.28 10.58 25.62
N LEU A 3 26.43 11.31 24.89
CA LEU A 3 26.69 12.15 23.70
C LEU A 3 27.39 11.56 22.46
N THR A 4 28.46 10.76 22.61
CA THR A 4 29.25 10.19 21.50
C THR A 4 28.51 9.08 20.78
N GLU A 5 27.82 8.21 21.52
CA GLU A 5 26.98 7.13 20.98
C GLU A 5 25.84 7.67 20.10
N ARG A 6 25.20 8.78 20.52
CA ARG A 6 24.13 9.42 19.73
C ARG A 6 24.62 10.08 18.45
N ARG A 7 25.88 10.53 18.39
CA ARG A 7 26.47 11.14 17.19
C ARG A 7 26.81 10.08 16.13
N ALA A 8 27.32 8.93 16.55
CA ALA A 8 27.57 7.80 15.64
C ALA A 8 26.26 7.28 15.03
N GLU A 9 25.23 7.07 15.87
CA GLU A 9 23.93 6.56 15.43
C GLU A 9 23.24 7.48 14.39
N SER A 10 23.46 8.79 14.47
CA SER A 10 22.91 9.74 13.50
C SER A 10 23.56 9.64 12.12
N ALA A 11 24.87 9.41 12.06
CA ALA A 11 25.59 9.30 10.80
C ALA A 11 25.24 7.99 10.07
N GLU A 12 25.13 6.89 10.81
CA GLU A 12 24.72 5.59 10.26
C GLU A 12 23.31 5.63 9.64
N ARG A 13 22.37 6.31 10.33
CA ARG A 13 21.02 6.53 9.80
C ARG A 13 21.00 7.40 8.55
N GLU A 14 21.86 8.42 8.47
CA GLU A 14 21.96 9.28 7.29
C GLU A 14 22.44 8.49 6.07
N VAL A 15 23.50 7.68 6.24
CA VAL A 15 24.02 6.81 5.18
C VAL A 15 22.96 5.79 4.75
N ALA A 16 22.25 5.18 5.71
CA ALA A 16 21.17 4.25 5.40
C ALA A 16 20.05 4.90 4.56
N ARG A 17 19.68 6.14 4.85
CA ARG A 17 18.68 6.89 4.05
C ARG A 17 19.17 7.16 2.64
N GLN A 18 20.43 7.57 2.48
CA GLN A 18 21.01 7.82 1.16
C GLN A 18 21.06 6.56 0.30
N LEU A 19 21.56 5.45 0.86
CA LEU A 19 21.60 4.15 0.17
C LEU A 19 20.20 3.66 -0.21
N THR A 20 19.22 3.86 0.67
CA THR A 20 17.82 3.52 0.41
C THR A 20 17.25 4.33 -0.76
N ALA A 21 17.52 5.63 -0.79
CA ALA A 21 17.08 6.51 -1.86
C ALA A 21 17.75 6.13 -3.20
N GLU A 22 19.05 5.84 -3.21
CA GLU A 22 19.76 5.41 -4.42
C GLU A 22 19.19 4.09 -4.97
N PHE A 23 18.90 3.14 -4.08
CA PHE A 23 18.27 1.88 -4.44
C PHE A 23 16.89 2.07 -5.07
N MET A 24 16.09 2.99 -4.52
CA MET A 24 14.73 3.27 -5.00
C MET A 24 14.71 4.13 -6.26
N GLN A 25 15.74 4.93 -6.52
CA GLN A 25 15.85 5.73 -7.74
C GLN A 25 15.82 4.86 -8.99
N LYS A 26 16.49 3.69 -8.95
CA LYS A 26 16.50 2.72 -10.05
C LYS A 26 15.14 2.02 -10.26
N LYS A 27 14.19 2.24 -9.35
CA LYS A 27 12.86 1.60 -9.31
C LYS A 27 11.71 2.59 -9.54
N ILE A 28 12.01 3.82 -9.95
CA ILE A 28 11.00 4.81 -10.32
C ILE A 28 10.10 4.22 -11.42
N GLY A 29 8.78 4.37 -11.26
CA GLY A 29 7.76 3.82 -12.16
C GLY A 29 7.37 2.36 -11.89
N LEU A 30 8.11 1.63 -11.05
CA LEU A 30 7.74 0.27 -10.66
C LEU A 30 6.65 0.27 -9.57
N ARG A 31 5.89 -0.83 -9.54
CA ARG A 31 4.77 -1.04 -8.62
C ARG A 31 5.18 -1.92 -7.45
N PHE A 32 4.74 -1.55 -6.26
CA PHE A 32 4.99 -2.32 -5.03
C PHE A 32 3.72 -2.47 -4.21
N ALA A 33 3.67 -3.52 -3.41
CA ALA A 33 2.69 -3.67 -2.34
C ALA A 33 3.27 -3.10 -1.05
N GLY A 34 2.42 -2.41 -0.29
CA GLY A 34 2.79 -1.86 1.00
C GLY A 34 1.60 -1.78 1.94
N VAL A 35 1.88 -1.35 3.17
CA VAL A 35 0.91 -1.14 4.23
C VAL A 35 1.00 0.30 4.69
N ILE A 36 -0.14 0.93 4.98
CA ILE A 36 -0.17 2.28 5.53
C ILE A 36 0.41 2.25 6.95
N SER A 37 1.61 2.82 7.11
CA SER A 37 2.34 2.92 8.39
C SER A 37 2.02 4.20 9.15
N GLY A 38 1.39 5.18 8.50
CA GLY A 38 0.98 6.42 9.14
C GLY A 38 -0.02 7.21 8.30
N VAL A 39 -0.88 7.99 8.97
CA VAL A 39 -1.85 8.87 8.32
C VAL A 39 -1.72 10.26 8.91
N THR A 40 -1.61 11.27 8.05
CA THR A 40 -1.55 12.69 8.43
C THR A 40 -2.54 13.50 7.62
N GLU A 41 -2.75 14.77 7.96
CA GLU A 41 -3.65 15.65 7.22
C GLU A 41 -3.20 15.87 5.77
N PHE A 42 -1.89 15.88 5.51
CA PHE A 42 -1.32 16.14 4.18
C PHE A 42 -1.10 14.88 3.35
N GLY A 43 -1.28 13.68 3.90
CA GLY A 43 -1.05 12.44 3.15
C GLY A 43 -1.00 11.18 3.99
N VAL A 44 -0.52 10.10 3.37
CA VAL A 44 -0.36 8.79 4.01
C VAL A 44 1.06 8.28 3.81
N PHE A 45 1.64 7.73 4.87
CA PHE A 45 2.90 7.02 4.83
C PHE A 45 2.63 5.55 4.56
N VAL A 46 3.37 4.99 3.61
CA VAL A 46 3.27 3.60 3.21
C VAL A 46 4.63 2.96 3.37
N GLN A 47 4.67 1.87 4.13
CA GLN A 47 5.83 0.99 4.25
C GLN A 47 5.72 -0.10 3.20
N LEU A 48 6.80 -0.36 2.46
CA LEU A 48 6.83 -1.46 1.50
C LEU A 48 6.90 -2.81 2.23
N ASN A 49 6.28 -3.84 1.66
CA ASN A 49 6.31 -5.17 2.27
C ASN A 49 7.65 -5.87 2.08
N ASP A 50 8.26 -5.71 0.90
CA ASP A 50 9.49 -6.41 0.52
C ASP A 50 10.75 -5.71 1.02
N PHE A 51 10.64 -4.43 1.40
CA PHE A 51 11.76 -3.60 1.82
C PHE A 51 11.37 -2.75 3.03
N PRO A 52 12.25 -2.55 4.03
CA PRO A 52 12.00 -1.68 5.18
C PRO A 52 12.13 -0.20 4.78
N ILE A 53 11.33 0.22 3.81
CA ILE A 53 11.38 1.53 3.17
C ILE A 53 9.99 2.15 3.29
N ASP A 54 9.97 3.36 3.84
CA ASP A 54 8.79 4.19 3.90
C ASP A 54 8.79 5.24 2.78
N GLY A 55 7.61 5.58 2.30
CA GLY A 55 7.41 6.70 1.41
C GLY A 55 6.05 7.35 1.61
N LEU A 56 5.91 8.56 1.08
CA LEU A 56 4.74 9.41 1.28
C LEU A 56 3.87 9.44 0.03
N ILE A 57 2.57 9.22 0.19
CA ILE A 57 1.58 9.59 -0.81
C ILE A 57 0.92 10.88 -0.34
N HIS A 58 1.15 11.97 -1.08
CA HIS A 58 0.47 13.25 -0.82
C HIS A 58 -1.03 13.12 -1.05
N VAL A 59 -1.85 13.83 -0.26
CA VAL A 59 -3.32 13.80 -0.37
C VAL A 59 -3.82 14.08 -1.80
N SER A 60 -3.17 15.00 -2.51
CA SER A 60 -3.47 15.32 -3.92
C SER A 60 -3.24 14.17 -4.90
N LYS A 61 -2.51 13.12 -4.49
CA LYS A 61 -2.26 11.90 -5.28
C LYS A 61 -3.19 10.75 -4.87
N LEU A 62 -4.00 10.90 -3.81
CA LEU A 62 -4.99 9.90 -3.39
C LEU A 62 -6.26 9.93 -4.25
N GLY A 63 -6.59 11.09 -4.82
CA GLY A 63 -7.73 11.28 -5.70
C GLY A 63 -8.16 12.74 -5.77
N PRO A 64 -9.15 13.07 -6.60
CA PRO A 64 -9.69 14.43 -6.75
C PRO A 64 -10.62 14.84 -5.59
N ASP A 65 -10.69 14.04 -4.52
CA ASP A 65 -11.63 14.23 -3.42
C ASP A 65 -11.11 15.18 -2.35
N TYR A 66 -12.04 15.79 -1.63
CA TYR A 66 -11.73 16.46 -0.39
C TYR A 66 -11.64 15.44 0.74
N PHE A 67 -10.46 15.32 1.35
CA PHE A 67 -10.21 14.36 2.43
C PHE A 67 -10.30 15.04 3.80
N LEU A 68 -11.07 14.42 4.70
CA LEU A 68 -11.14 14.80 6.11
C LEU A 68 -10.23 13.89 6.93
N PHE A 69 -9.32 14.49 7.68
CA PHE A 69 -8.46 13.79 8.63
C PHE A 69 -9.16 13.64 9.99
N ASP A 70 -9.23 12.41 10.49
CA ASP A 70 -9.69 12.11 11.84
C ASP A 70 -8.47 11.65 12.66
N SER A 71 -8.01 12.53 13.57
CA SER A 71 -6.85 12.28 14.43
C SER A 71 -7.08 11.18 15.45
N THR A 72 -8.34 10.97 15.88
CA THR A 72 -8.69 9.95 16.88
C THR A 72 -8.62 8.56 16.25
N ARG A 73 -9.07 8.46 15.00
CA ARG A 73 -9.11 7.18 14.26
C ARG A 73 -7.91 6.96 13.36
N SER A 74 -6.99 7.93 13.25
CA SER A 74 -5.83 7.89 12.36
C SER A 74 -6.23 7.48 10.93
N GLN A 75 -7.23 8.18 10.37
CA GLN A 75 -7.79 7.88 9.05
C GLN A 75 -8.04 9.15 8.24
N LEU A 76 -7.95 9.01 6.91
CA LEU A 76 -8.38 10.02 5.94
C LEU A 76 -9.63 9.52 5.22
N THR A 77 -10.71 10.29 5.25
CA THR A 77 -11.98 9.94 4.61
C THR A 77 -12.31 10.95 3.51
N GLY A 78 -12.46 10.48 2.27
CA GLY A 78 -12.93 11.30 1.16
C GLY A 78 -14.41 11.62 1.32
N GLN A 79 -14.76 12.91 1.30
CA GLN A 79 -16.16 13.35 1.50
C GLN A 79 -17.10 12.85 0.41
N THR A 80 -16.68 12.91 -0.85
CA THR A 80 -17.55 12.60 -1.99
C THR A 80 -17.52 11.12 -2.35
N SER A 81 -16.33 10.50 -2.39
CA SER A 81 -16.19 9.08 -2.73
C SER A 81 -16.43 8.13 -1.56
N GLY A 82 -16.42 8.62 -0.32
CA GLY A 82 -16.48 7.79 0.88
C GLY A 82 -15.26 6.89 1.08
N ARG A 83 -14.19 7.05 0.29
CA ARG A 83 -12.97 6.24 0.41
C ARG A 83 -12.28 6.56 1.73
N VAL A 84 -11.96 5.51 2.48
CA VAL A 84 -11.26 5.63 3.74
C VAL A 84 -9.87 5.02 3.60
N TRP A 85 -8.87 5.74 4.08
CA TRP A 85 -7.48 5.29 4.19
C TRP A 85 -7.15 5.23 5.68
N ARG A 86 -6.86 4.04 6.20
CA ARG A 86 -6.59 3.83 7.64
C ARG A 86 -5.21 3.26 7.87
N LEU A 87 -4.68 3.50 9.06
CA LEU A 87 -3.49 2.83 9.53
C LEU A 87 -3.65 1.30 9.43
N GLY A 88 -2.67 0.63 8.82
CA GLY A 88 -2.65 -0.83 8.64
C GLY A 88 -3.31 -1.34 7.35
N ASP A 89 -3.94 -0.49 6.55
CA ASP A 89 -4.52 -0.91 5.28
C ASP A 89 -3.45 -1.29 4.25
N ALA A 90 -3.70 -2.36 3.50
CA ALA A 90 -2.84 -2.79 2.40
C ALA A 90 -3.13 -1.96 1.13
N VAL A 91 -2.09 -1.46 0.50
CA VAL A 91 -2.17 -0.58 -0.67
C VAL A 91 -1.18 -0.97 -1.75
N ARG A 92 -1.52 -0.70 -3.00
CA ARG A 92 -0.60 -0.83 -4.13
C ARG A 92 -0.15 0.56 -4.58
N ILE A 93 1.16 0.73 -4.68
CA ILE A 93 1.79 2.02 -4.97
C ILE A 93 2.68 1.93 -6.19
N VAL A 94 3.02 3.09 -6.74
CA VAL A 94 4.06 3.28 -7.75
C VAL A 94 5.06 4.28 -7.22
N VAL A 95 6.35 4.01 -7.40
CA VAL A 95 7.42 4.96 -7.08
C VAL A 95 7.32 6.13 -8.05
N ALA A 96 6.92 7.30 -7.55
CA ALA A 96 6.69 8.48 -8.40
C ALA A 96 7.96 9.34 -8.51
N ARG A 97 8.63 9.58 -7.38
CA ARG A 97 9.84 10.39 -7.33
C ARG A 97 10.70 9.96 -6.14
N VAL A 98 12.02 10.13 -6.28
CA VAL A 98 12.98 9.95 -5.21
C VAL A 98 13.84 11.20 -5.10
N ASP A 99 13.98 11.73 -3.89
CA ASP A 99 14.85 12.86 -3.53
C ASP A 99 16.08 12.30 -2.80
N LEU A 100 17.21 12.23 -3.50
CA LEU A 100 18.47 11.70 -2.97
C LEU A 100 19.08 12.58 -1.89
N GLU A 101 18.90 13.90 -1.97
CA GLU A 101 19.48 14.84 -1.02
C GLU A 101 18.79 14.74 0.34
N LYS A 102 17.46 14.59 0.33
CA LYS A 102 16.65 14.48 1.56
C LYS A 102 16.40 13.04 1.99
N GLY A 103 16.78 12.06 1.18
CA GLY A 103 16.46 10.65 1.38
C GLY A 103 14.95 10.36 1.42
N ARG A 104 14.15 11.14 0.68
CA ARG A 104 12.68 11.03 0.67
C ARG A 104 12.18 10.35 -0.59
N ILE A 105 11.12 9.57 -0.44
CA ILE A 105 10.50 8.85 -1.55
C ILE A 105 9.01 9.22 -1.61
N ASP A 106 8.60 9.71 -2.77
CA ASP A 106 7.21 10.03 -3.05
C ASP A 106 6.57 8.88 -3.83
N PHE A 107 5.44 8.43 -3.33
CA PHE A 107 4.62 7.40 -3.94
C PHE A 107 3.36 8.01 -4.57
N SER A 108 2.83 7.30 -5.55
CA SER A 108 1.48 7.52 -6.06
C SER A 108 0.69 6.22 -5.98
N LEU A 109 -0.63 6.31 -5.92
CA LEU A 109 -1.47 5.11 -5.94
C LEU A 109 -1.36 4.43 -7.30
N ALA A 110 -1.09 3.13 -7.29
CA ALA A 110 -1.19 2.31 -8.50
C ALA A 110 -2.68 2.13 -8.81
N GLN A 111 -3.22 2.99 -9.69
CA GLN A 111 -4.62 3.03 -10.17
C GLN A 111 -5.60 2.14 -9.40
N HIS A 112 -6.43 2.77 -8.55
CA HIS A 112 -7.64 2.14 -8.04
C HIS A 112 -8.64 1.99 -9.19
N ASN A 113 -8.50 0.94 -10.01
CA ASN A 113 -9.62 0.43 -10.76
C ASN A 113 -10.63 -0.05 -9.72
N GLY A 114 -11.69 0.74 -9.55
CA GLY A 114 -12.76 0.47 -8.60
C GLY A 114 -13.26 -0.95 -8.77
N LYS A 115 -12.92 -1.79 -7.80
CA LYS A 115 -13.64 -2.99 -7.36
C LYS A 115 -12.93 -3.51 -6.11
N SER A 116 -13.69 -3.50 -5.03
CA SER A 116 -13.62 -4.35 -3.84
C SER A 116 -12.50 -5.39 -3.80
N VAL A 117 -11.83 -5.43 -2.65
CA VAL A 117 -11.27 -6.61 -1.98
C VAL A 117 -11.52 -7.92 -2.75
N GLN A 118 -10.50 -8.37 -3.48
CA GLN A 118 -10.31 -9.80 -3.69
C GLN A 118 -8.89 -10.10 -3.27
N SER A 119 -8.77 -10.60 -2.04
CA SER A 119 -7.67 -11.39 -1.57
C SER A 119 -7.42 -12.52 -2.57
N GLU A 120 -6.43 -12.37 -3.43
CA GLU A 120 -5.84 -13.47 -4.19
C GLU A 120 -4.80 -14.16 -3.30
N GLY A 121 -5.31 -14.96 -2.36
CA GLY A 121 -4.53 -16.10 -1.86
C GLY A 121 -4.46 -17.19 -2.94
N PRO A 122 -3.46 -18.09 -2.91
CA PRO A 122 -3.28 -19.11 -3.94
C PRO A 122 -4.51 -20.03 -4.00
N ARG A 123 -5.28 -19.98 -5.08
CA ARG A 123 -6.40 -20.88 -5.33
C ARG A 123 -5.89 -22.19 -5.92
N ASP A 124 -5.59 -23.15 -5.06
CA ASP A 124 -5.44 -24.56 -5.42
C ASP A 124 -6.79 -25.09 -5.94
N LYS A 125 -6.89 -25.31 -7.25
CA LYS A 125 -8.09 -25.83 -7.92
C LYS A 125 -7.92 -27.33 -8.15
N LEU A 126 -8.30 -28.16 -7.17
CA LEU A 126 -8.52 -29.60 -7.42
C LEU A 126 -10.00 -29.99 -7.27
N ASN A 127 -10.68 -29.85 -8.40
CA ASN A 127 -11.61 -30.81 -9.02
C ASN A 127 -12.56 -31.64 -8.12
N ARG A 128 -13.86 -31.31 -8.16
CA ARG A 128 -14.93 -32.30 -7.93
C ARG A 128 -16.15 -32.00 -8.81
N PRO A 129 -16.47 -32.81 -9.84
CA PRO A 129 -17.69 -32.61 -10.62
C PRO A 129 -18.91 -33.13 -9.86
N ARG A 130 -19.93 -32.26 -9.72
CA ARG A 130 -21.28 -32.60 -9.24
C ARG A 130 -22.01 -33.41 -10.32
N ARG A 131 -22.38 -34.66 -10.03
CA ARG A 131 -23.32 -35.46 -10.85
C ARG A 131 -24.70 -34.81 -10.81
N THR A 132 -25.14 -34.31 -11.96
CA THR A 132 -26.51 -33.84 -12.22
C THR A 132 -27.49 -35.00 -12.12
N ARG A 133 -28.48 -34.87 -11.22
CA ARG A 133 -29.69 -35.68 -11.23
C ARG A 133 -30.53 -35.29 -12.45
N ARG A 134 -30.70 -36.20 -13.42
CA ARG A 134 -31.71 -36.05 -14.47
C ARG A 134 -32.75 -37.16 -14.33
N ASN A 135 -33.94 -36.72 -13.95
CA ASN A 135 -35.17 -37.48 -13.84
C ASN A 135 -35.60 -37.95 -15.25
N ARG A 136 -35.99 -39.22 -15.42
CA ARG A 136 -36.73 -39.70 -16.59
C ARG A 136 -37.85 -40.63 -16.15
N ARG A 137 -39.08 -40.22 -16.47
CA ARG A 137 -40.34 -40.94 -16.32
C ARG A 137 -40.53 -41.97 -17.47
N GLN A 138 -41.46 -42.91 -17.24
CA GLN A 138 -42.15 -43.85 -18.17
C GLN A 138 -41.28 -45.03 -18.67
N ALA A 139 -41.76 -46.26 -18.90
CA ALA A 139 -43.06 -46.82 -19.30
C ALA A 139 -43.11 -48.34 -18.94
N VAL A 140 -44.26 -48.89 -18.50
CA VAL A 140 -45.13 -49.89 -19.19
C VAL A 140 -44.58 -51.34 -19.23
N GLY A 141 -45.41 -52.28 -18.75
CA GLY A 141 -45.22 -53.74 -18.85
C GLY A 141 -46.00 -54.47 -17.77
#